data_AF-A0A7Y5MSG6-F1
#
_entry.id   AF-A0A7Y5MSG6-F1
#
_cell.length_a   1.000
_cell.length_b   1.000
_cell.length_c   1.000
_cell.angle_alpha   90.00
_cell.angle_beta   90.00
_cell.angle_gamma   90.00
#
_symmetry.space_group_name_H-M   'P 1'
#
loop_
_entity.id
_entity.type
_entity.pdbx_description
1 polymer ?
#
loop_
_entity_poly.entity_id
_entity_poly.type
_entity_poly.pdbx_seq_one_letter_code
_entity_poly.pdbx_strand_id
1 'polypeptide(L)'
;MTEKLTLNKPLPQRLASLDALRGFDMLWIIGVDELFYELAKVSDNSFFGFMAAQLNHPAWHGFSAYDVIFPLFLFIAGVATPYSTGKQLENGVEKQKLLLRVIKRGLLLVLLGVIYNNGLNLMPVEKIRFASVLGRIGLAWMFANIIYLYAGKKAQIGWFAGFLIGYWLLLKFNAAPGYRK
;
A
#
# COMPACT_ATOMS: atom_id res chain seq x y z
N MET A 1 21.02 44.54 22.74
CA MET A 1 19.77 44.15 22.04
C MET A 1 20.16 43.19 20.92
N THR A 2 20.34 41.91 21.25
CA THR A 2 20.82 40.87 20.33
C THR A 2 19.82 39.75 20.31
N GLU A 3 18.74 39.95 19.56
CA GLU A 3 17.78 38.91 19.23
C GLU A 3 18.14 38.34 17.86
N LYS A 4 19.01 37.31 17.84
CA LYS A 4 19.13 36.40 16.71
C LYS A 4 18.44 35.10 17.08
N LEU A 5 17.10 35.13 17.13
CA LEU A 5 16.26 33.95 17.24
C LEU A 5 15.64 33.65 15.86
N THR A 6 16.45 33.24 14.89
CA THR A 6 15.95 32.52 13.72
C THR A 6 16.34 31.07 13.87
N LEU A 7 15.56 30.37 14.70
CA LEU A 7 15.55 28.92 14.79
C LEU A 7 14.99 28.40 13.45
N ASN A 8 15.84 28.37 12.44
CA ASN A 8 15.53 27.89 11.10
C ASN A 8 15.37 26.37 11.20
N LYS A 9 14.21 25.94 11.70
CA LYS A 9 13.84 24.55 11.78
C LYS A 9 13.84 24.04 10.34
N PRO A 10 14.75 23.13 9.95
CA PRO A 10 14.77 22.66 8.57
C PRO A 10 13.38 22.13 8.26
N LEU A 11 12.78 22.63 7.17
CA LEU A 11 11.48 22.16 6.71
C LEU A 11 11.51 20.63 6.71
N PRO A 12 10.44 19.95 7.14
CA PRO A 12 10.41 18.49 7.13
C PRO A 12 10.66 18.02 5.71
N GLN A 13 11.91 17.62 5.43
CA GLN A 13 12.34 17.20 4.11
C GLN A 13 11.56 15.93 3.76
N ARG A 14 10.49 16.11 2.98
CA ARG A 14 9.74 15.04 2.35
C ARG A 14 10.62 14.46 1.26
N LEU A 15 10.65 13.14 1.15
CA LEU A 15 11.37 12.48 0.07
C LEU A 15 10.58 12.66 -1.23
N ALA A 16 11.01 13.62 -2.06
CA ALA A 16 10.35 13.93 -3.32
C ALA A 16 10.31 12.73 -4.26
N SER A 17 11.35 11.88 -4.27
CA SER A 17 11.38 10.64 -5.05
C SER A 17 10.28 9.66 -4.63
N LEU A 18 10.00 9.57 -3.33
CA LEU A 18 8.99 8.68 -2.78
C LEU A 18 7.57 9.15 -3.14
N ASP A 19 7.34 10.45 -3.06
CA ASP A 19 6.07 11.07 -3.43
C ASP A 19 5.86 11.00 -4.96
N ALA A 20 6.90 11.20 -5.77
CA ALA A 20 6.85 11.07 -7.23
C ALA A 20 6.54 9.64 -7.67
N LEU A 21 7.20 8.64 -7.08
CA LEU A 21 6.98 7.23 -7.43
C LEU A 21 5.57 6.76 -7.02
N ARG A 22 5.07 7.19 -5.85
CA ARG A 22 3.68 6.93 -5.47
C ARG A 22 2.68 7.60 -6.40
N GLY A 23 2.96 8.83 -6.82
CA GLY A 23 2.12 9.56 -7.78
C GLY A 23 2.10 8.89 -9.15
N PHE A 24 3.24 8.35 -9.59
CA PHE A 24 3.35 7.52 -10.78
C PHE A 24 2.46 6.29 -10.67
N ASP A 25 2.54 5.51 -9.59
CA ASP A 25 1.69 4.32 -9.40
C ASP A 25 0.19 4.68 -9.42
N MET A 26 -0.19 5.77 -8.74
CA MET A 26 -1.58 6.25 -8.72
C MET A 26 -2.07 6.67 -10.11
N LEU A 27 -1.22 7.30 -10.91
CA LEU A 27 -1.53 7.70 -12.27
C LEU A 27 -1.85 6.49 -13.15
N TRP A 28 -1.08 5.41 -13.04
CA TRP A 28 -1.37 4.18 -13.78
C TRP A 28 -2.65 3.48 -13.34
N ILE A 29 -2.91 3.41 -12.03
CA ILE A 29 -4.09 2.72 -11.46
C ILE A 29 -5.41 3.46 -11.79
N ILE A 30 -5.38 4.78 -11.96
CA ILE A 30 -6.60 5.59 -12.12
C ILE A 30 -7.18 5.57 -13.54
N GLY A 31 -6.41 5.19 -14.57
CA GLY A 31 -6.97 5.09 -15.93
C GLY A 31 -6.02 5.32 -17.10
N VAL A 32 -4.70 5.25 -16.87
CA VAL A 32 -3.74 5.33 -18.00
C VAL A 32 -3.75 4.03 -18.81
N ASP A 33 -4.03 2.89 -18.17
CA ASP A 33 -4.34 1.63 -18.85
C ASP A 33 -5.51 1.77 -19.83
N GLU A 34 -6.61 2.36 -19.40
CA GLU A 34 -7.80 2.57 -20.21
C GLU A 34 -7.55 3.54 -21.37
N LEU A 35 -6.77 4.61 -21.13
CA LEU A 35 -6.33 5.55 -22.18
C LEU A 35 -5.52 4.84 -23.27
N PHE A 36 -4.54 4.03 -22.90
CA PHE A 36 -3.71 3.32 -23.87
C PHE A 36 -4.48 2.23 -24.61
N TYR A 37 -5.47 1.60 -23.97
CA TYR A 37 -6.34 0.62 -24.62
C TYR A 37 -7.21 1.27 -25.70
N GLU A 38 -7.80 2.43 -25.42
CA GLU A 38 -8.60 3.17 -26.42
C GLU A 38 -7.74 3.78 -27.53
N LEU A 39 -6.54 4.30 -27.21
CA LEU A 39 -5.60 4.78 -28.22
C LEU A 39 -5.07 3.66 -29.13
N ALA A 40 -4.87 2.45 -28.60
CA ALA A 40 -4.44 1.30 -29.40
C ALA A 40 -5.52 0.80 -30.36
N LYS A 41 -6.82 1.01 -30.05
CA LYS A 41 -7.92 0.69 -30.98
C LYS A 41 -8.04 1.68 -32.12
N VAL A 42 -7.69 2.94 -31.88
CA VAL A 42 -7.84 4.04 -32.86
C VAL A 42 -6.58 4.24 -33.69
N SER A 43 -5.41 3.88 -33.15
CA SER A 43 -4.12 4.06 -33.81
C SER A 43 -3.55 2.72 -34.29
N ASP A 44 -3.33 2.58 -35.59
CA ASP A 44 -2.69 1.42 -36.24
C ASP A 44 -1.16 1.39 -36.02
N ASN A 45 -0.70 1.92 -34.89
CA ASN A 45 0.72 2.08 -34.57
C ASN A 45 1.17 0.97 -33.60
N SER A 46 2.19 0.23 -34.01
CA SER A 46 2.81 -0.88 -33.27
C SER A 46 3.24 -0.50 -31.84
N PHE A 47 3.60 0.76 -31.59
CA PHE A 47 3.94 1.23 -30.24
C PHE A 47 2.75 1.19 -29.26
N PHE A 48 1.57 1.66 -29.68
CA PHE A 48 0.39 1.65 -28.81
C PHE A 48 -0.12 0.23 -28.57
N GLY A 49 -0.01 -0.64 -29.58
CA GLY A 49 -0.27 -2.07 -29.43
C GLY A 49 0.64 -2.75 -28.40
N PHE A 50 1.95 -2.46 -28.44
CA PHE A 50 2.91 -2.96 -27.44
C PHE A 50 2.60 -2.44 -26.03
N MET A 51 2.33 -1.15 -25.89
CA MET A 51 1.98 -0.53 -24.61
C MET A 51 0.68 -1.12 -24.03
N ALA A 52 -0.36 -1.29 -24.85
CA ALA A 52 -1.62 -1.90 -24.42
C ALA A 52 -1.45 -3.37 -24.00
N ALA A 53 -0.54 -4.11 -24.65
CA ALA A 53 -0.24 -5.48 -24.25
C ALA A 53 0.41 -5.56 -22.85
N GLN A 54 1.25 -4.58 -22.48
CA GLN A 54 1.88 -4.50 -21.16
C GLN A 54 0.93 -4.04 -20.04
N LEU A 55 -0.23 -3.50 -20.40
CA LEU A 55 -1.26 -3.02 -19.47
C LEU A 55 -2.40 -4.03 -19.30
N ASN A 56 -2.35 -5.17 -20.01
CA ASN A 56 -3.26 -6.28 -19.84
C ASN A 56 -2.64 -7.38 -18.97
N HIS A 57 -3.44 -7.88 -18.03
CA HIS A 57 -3.04 -8.99 -17.18
C HIS A 57 -3.06 -10.32 -17.95
N PRO A 58 -1.97 -11.10 -17.94
CA PRO A 58 -2.00 -12.46 -18.45
C PRO A 58 -2.86 -13.33 -17.53
N ALA A 59 -3.67 -14.23 -18.10
CA ALA A 59 -4.64 -15.02 -17.34
C ALA A 59 -4.00 -16.03 -16.35
N TRP A 60 -2.76 -16.47 -16.61
CA TRP A 60 -2.11 -17.49 -15.77
C TRP A 60 -0.58 -17.52 -15.89
N HIS A 61 -0.06 -17.65 -17.12
CA HIS A 61 1.38 -17.70 -17.39
C HIS A 61 1.81 -16.46 -18.17
N GLY A 62 2.66 -15.65 -17.56
CA GLY A 62 3.15 -14.40 -18.13
C GLY A 62 3.48 -13.41 -17.02
N PHE A 63 4.05 -12.28 -17.41
CA PHE A 63 4.32 -11.15 -16.53
C PHE A 63 4.18 -9.89 -17.35
N SER A 64 3.27 -9.02 -16.93
CA SER A 64 3.05 -7.72 -17.56
C SER A 64 3.57 -6.62 -16.66
N ALA A 65 3.97 -5.48 -17.23
CA ALA A 65 4.45 -4.34 -16.45
C ALA A 65 3.43 -3.88 -15.39
N TYR A 66 2.13 -4.00 -15.68
CA TYR A 66 1.05 -3.63 -14.77
C TYR A 66 1.02 -4.48 -13.48
N ASP A 67 1.51 -5.72 -13.52
CA ASP A 67 1.57 -6.61 -12.33
C ASP A 67 2.54 -6.09 -11.26
N VAL A 68 3.50 -5.22 -11.63
CA VAL A 68 4.53 -4.67 -10.74
C VAL A 68 4.02 -3.49 -9.92
N ILE A 69 3.06 -2.75 -10.46
CA ILE A 69 2.57 -1.49 -9.87
C ILE A 69 2.07 -1.72 -8.45
N PHE A 70 1.28 -2.76 -8.24
CA PHE A 70 0.70 -3.04 -6.93
C PHE A 70 1.75 -3.45 -5.87
N PRO A 71 2.62 -4.45 -6.12
CA PRO A 71 3.75 -4.75 -5.23
C PRO A 71 4.66 -3.55 -4.94
N LEU A 72 4.96 -2.74 -5.96
CA LEU A 72 5.78 -1.55 -5.84
C LEU A 72 5.12 -0.53 -4.89
N PHE A 73 3.82 -0.27 -5.07
CA PHE A 73 3.05 0.62 -4.23
C PHE A 73 3.06 0.18 -2.76
N LEU A 74 2.84 -1.12 -2.47
CA LEU A 74 2.90 -1.64 -1.10
C LEU A 74 4.30 -1.53 -0.50
N PHE A 75 5.34 -1.82 -1.27
CA PHE A 75 6.72 -1.69 -0.83
C PHE A 75 7.06 -0.26 -0.43
N ILE A 76 6.72 0.71 -1.28
CA ILE A 76 6.92 2.14 -1.04
C ILE A 76 6.14 2.61 0.19
N ALA A 77 4.90 2.14 0.37
CA ALA A 77 4.09 2.46 1.55
C ALA A 77 4.75 1.95 2.84
N GLY A 78 5.40 0.78 2.80
CA GLY A 78 6.21 0.24 3.90
C GLY A 78 7.45 1.09 4.18
N VAL A 79 8.26 1.35 3.17
CA VAL A 79 9.51 2.15 3.27
C VAL A 79 9.23 3.58 3.77
N ALA A 80 8.06 4.15 3.48
CA ALA A 80 7.66 5.47 3.98
C ALA A 80 7.50 5.55 5.52
N THR A 81 7.26 4.42 6.17
CA THR A 81 6.95 4.35 7.61
C THR A 81 8.08 4.88 8.51
N PRO A 82 9.34 4.42 8.41
CA PRO A 82 10.44 4.96 9.22
C PRO A 82 10.67 6.46 8.98
N TYR A 83 10.51 6.95 7.74
CA TYR A 83 10.69 8.37 7.44
C TYR A 83 9.59 9.27 8.02
N SER A 84 8.38 8.73 8.21
CA SER A 84 7.25 9.49 8.77
C SER A 84 7.13 9.29 10.29
N THR A 85 6.98 8.05 10.74
CA THR A 85 6.75 7.68 12.15
C THR A 85 8.05 7.73 12.94
N GLY A 86 9.16 7.27 12.35
CA GLY A 86 10.49 7.33 12.97
C GLY A 86 10.95 8.77 13.19
N LYS A 87 10.82 9.64 12.19
CA LYS A 87 11.14 11.07 12.33
C LYS A 87 10.28 11.77 13.38
N GLN A 88 9.02 11.39 13.54
CA GLN A 88 8.17 11.95 14.60
C GLN A 88 8.59 11.45 15.99
N LEU A 89 9.02 10.20 16.10
CA LEU A 89 9.57 9.66 17.33
C LEU A 89 10.88 10.36 17.72
N GLU A 90 11.77 10.63 16.75
CA GLU A 90 13.00 11.42 16.93
C GLU A 90 12.72 12.87 17.35
N ASN A 91 11.65 13.46 16.83
CA ASN A 91 11.19 14.80 17.23
C ASN A 91 10.50 14.82 18.62
N GLY A 92 10.55 13.74 19.39
CA GLY A 92 10.02 13.66 20.75
C GLY A 92 8.50 13.56 20.83
N VAL A 93 7.81 13.19 19.75
CA VAL A 93 6.35 12.97 19.80
C VAL A 93 6.06 11.72 20.62
N GLU A 94 5.11 11.85 21.55
CA GLU A 94 4.67 10.77 22.40
C GLU A 94 4.17 9.54 21.60
N LYS A 95 4.62 8.35 22.00
CA LYS A 95 4.26 7.08 21.34
C LYS A 95 2.75 6.83 21.33
N GLN A 96 2.03 7.18 22.40
CA GLN A 96 0.58 7.00 22.49
C GLN A 96 -0.16 7.86 21.46
N LYS A 97 0.29 9.11 21.26
CA LYS A 97 -0.27 10.02 20.27
C LYS A 97 -0.04 9.53 18.83
N LEU A 98 1.12 8.92 18.57
CA LEU A 98 1.41 8.28 17.29
C LEU A 98 0.53 7.04 17.07
N LEU A 99 0.38 6.20 18.09
CA LEU A 99 -0.47 5.01 18.04
C LEU A 99 -1.92 5.38 17.69
N LEU A 100 -2.52 6.36 18.39
CA LEU A 100 -3.89 6.79 18.14
C LEU A 100 -4.07 7.31 16.70
N ARG A 101 -3.08 8.03 16.17
CA ARG A 101 -3.10 8.51 14.79
C ARG A 101 -3.05 7.36 13.78
N VAL A 102 -2.19 6.37 14.03
CA VAL A 102 -2.05 5.17 13.18
C VAL A 102 -3.34 4.37 13.18
N ILE A 103 -3.92 4.09 14.36
CA ILE A 103 -5.18 3.36 14.50
C ILE A 103 -6.32 4.10 13.81
N LYS A 104 -6.48 5.41 14.07
CA LYS A 104 -7.53 6.23 13.44
C LYS A 104 -7.45 6.18 11.92
N ARG A 105 -6.25 6.31 11.35
CA ARG A 105 -6.04 6.24 9.90
C ARG A 105 -6.31 4.84 9.35
N GLY A 106 -5.83 3.79 10.01
CA GLY A 106 -6.07 2.41 9.61
C GLY A 106 -7.56 2.09 9.58
N LEU A 107 -8.28 2.40 10.66
CA LEU A 107 -9.73 2.20 10.75
C LEU A 107 -10.51 3.05 9.73
N LEU A 108 -10.09 4.28 9.47
CA LEU A 108 -10.71 5.12 8.45
C LEU A 108 -10.58 4.49 7.05
N LEU A 109 -9.41 3.94 6.70
CA LEU A 109 -9.22 3.26 5.42
C LEU A 109 -10.05 1.98 5.29
N VAL A 110 -10.22 1.25 6.39
CA VAL A 110 -11.12 0.08 6.45
C VAL A 110 -12.56 0.52 6.24
N LEU A 111 -13.01 1.54 6.97
CA LEU A 111 -14.36 2.08 6.84
C LEU A 111 -14.63 2.54 5.40
N LEU A 112 -13.74 3.34 4.83
CA LEU A 112 -13.83 3.78 3.44
C LEU A 112 -13.83 2.61 2.46
N GLY A 113 -13.03 1.57 2.73
CA GLY A 113 -13.00 0.36 1.91
C GLY A 113 -14.32 -0.41 1.94
N VAL A 114 -14.97 -0.49 3.10
CA VAL A 114 -16.30 -1.12 3.27
C VAL A 114 -17.37 -0.29 2.57
N ILE A 115 -17.37 1.03 2.74
CA ILE A 115 -18.33 1.94 2.06
C ILE A 115 -18.17 1.84 0.55
N TYR A 116 -16.94 1.85 0.04
CA TYR A 116 -16.67 1.74 -1.40
C TYR A 116 -17.21 0.43 -2.00
N ASN A 117 -17.06 -0.69 -1.29
CA ASN A 117 -17.50 -1.99 -1.76
C ASN A 117 -19.02 -2.22 -1.68
N ASN A 118 -19.72 -1.58 -0.76
CA ASN A 118 -21.14 -1.84 -0.48
C ASN A 118 -22.06 -0.64 -0.81
N GLY A 119 -21.47 0.50 -1.20
CA GLY A 119 -22.16 1.76 -1.31
C GLY A 119 -22.68 2.26 0.04
N LEU A 120 -23.72 3.11 0.00
CA LEU A 120 -24.46 3.56 1.19
C LEU A 120 -25.65 2.65 1.55
N ASN A 121 -25.76 1.49 0.90
CA ASN A 121 -26.89 0.58 1.09
C ASN A 121 -26.62 -0.37 2.26
N LEU A 122 -27.52 -0.36 3.24
CA LEU A 122 -27.48 -1.30 4.37
C LEU A 122 -28.00 -2.67 3.92
N MET A 123 -27.07 -3.51 3.47
CA MET A 123 -27.34 -4.92 3.14
C MET A 123 -27.18 -5.80 4.38
N PRO A 124 -27.82 -6.99 4.43
CA PRO A 124 -27.57 -7.99 5.45
C PRO A 124 -26.08 -8.34 5.54
N VAL A 125 -25.55 -8.57 6.75
CA VAL A 125 -24.11 -8.80 7.03
C VAL A 125 -23.49 -9.87 6.14
N GLU A 126 -24.27 -10.89 5.76
CA GLU A 126 -23.87 -11.98 4.87
C GLU A 126 -23.56 -11.56 3.44
N LYS A 127 -24.13 -10.44 2.97
CA LYS A 127 -23.89 -9.88 1.63
C LYS A 127 -22.87 -8.74 1.63
N ILE A 128 -22.38 -8.33 2.80
CA ILE A 128 -21.41 -7.24 2.91
C ILE A 128 -20.04 -7.72 2.44
N ARG A 129 -19.52 -7.07 1.39
CA ARG A 129 -18.18 -7.33 0.86
C ARG A 129 -17.13 -6.61 1.69
N PHE A 130 -16.77 -7.20 2.84
CA PHE A 130 -15.75 -6.66 3.74
C PHE A 130 -14.34 -6.62 3.11
N ALA A 131 -14.07 -7.50 2.15
CA ALA A 131 -12.80 -7.61 1.45
C ALA A 131 -12.59 -6.46 0.46
N SER A 132 -12.09 -5.32 0.93
CA SER A 132 -11.62 -4.21 0.09
C SER A 132 -10.10 -4.17 0.06
N VAL A 133 -9.52 -3.92 -1.13
CA VAL A 133 -8.07 -3.70 -1.30
C VAL A 133 -7.62 -2.53 -0.43
N LEU A 134 -8.40 -1.44 -0.41
CA LEU A 134 -8.12 -0.25 0.40
C LEU A 134 -8.08 -0.58 1.91
N GLY A 135 -9.05 -1.37 2.38
CA GLY A 135 -9.12 -1.78 3.79
C GLY A 135 -7.96 -2.71 4.17
N ARG A 136 -7.60 -3.67 3.30
CA ARG A 136 -6.46 -4.58 3.52
C ARG A 136 -5.13 -3.83 3.63
N ILE A 137 -4.88 -2.88 2.72
CA ILE A 137 -3.67 -2.04 2.76
C ILE A 137 -3.68 -1.16 4.02
N GLY A 138 -4.84 -0.62 4.40
CA GLY A 138 -5.00 0.16 5.62
C GLY A 138 -4.65 -0.64 6.89
N LEU A 139 -5.14 -1.87 7.01
CA LEU A 139 -4.82 -2.77 8.12
C LEU A 139 -3.35 -3.17 8.13
N ALA A 140 -2.81 -3.60 6.99
CA ALA A 140 -1.40 -3.95 6.87
C ALA A 140 -0.49 -2.78 7.29
N TRP A 141 -0.77 -1.57 6.82
CA TRP A 141 -0.04 -0.37 7.21
C TRP A 141 -0.16 -0.07 8.71
N MET A 142 -1.37 -0.22 9.28
CA MET A 142 -1.61 -0.02 10.70
C MET A 142 -0.79 -0.98 11.56
N PHE A 143 -0.86 -2.29 11.30
CA PHE A 143 -0.09 -3.28 12.04
C PHE A 143 1.42 -3.12 11.84
N ALA A 144 1.87 -2.81 10.63
CA ALA A 144 3.28 -2.52 10.36
C ALA A 144 3.79 -1.34 11.21
N ASN A 145 3.00 -0.27 11.35
CA ASN A 145 3.37 0.88 12.18
C ASN A 145 3.35 0.56 13.68
N ILE A 146 2.40 -0.26 14.14
CA ILE A 146 2.35 -0.73 15.53
C ILE A 146 3.61 -1.56 15.83
N ILE A 147 3.95 -2.52 14.97
CA ILE A 147 5.19 -3.30 15.10
C ILE A 147 6.39 -2.36 15.10
N TYR A 148 6.44 -1.37 14.22
CA TYR A 148 7.55 -0.41 14.19
C TYR A 148 7.70 0.41 15.48
N LEU A 149 6.59 0.82 16.12
CA LEU A 149 6.61 1.63 17.35
C LEU A 149 7.07 0.86 18.59
N TYR A 150 6.78 -0.45 18.65
CA TYR A 150 7.01 -1.28 19.84
C TYR A 150 8.14 -2.31 19.68
N ALA A 151 8.43 -2.76 18.46
CA ALA A 151 9.44 -3.79 18.21
C ALA A 151 10.79 -3.16 17.85
N GLY A 152 11.86 -3.62 18.51
CA GLY A 152 13.23 -3.30 18.10
C GLY A 152 13.62 -3.95 16.77
N LYS A 153 14.75 -3.54 16.19
CA LYS A 153 15.23 -4.02 14.86
C LYS A 153 15.26 -5.55 14.74
N LYS A 154 15.76 -6.25 15.77
CA LYS A 154 15.81 -7.73 15.79
C LYS A 154 14.41 -8.35 15.77
N ALA A 155 13.47 -7.77 16.51
CA ALA A 155 12.09 -8.24 16.55
C ALA A 155 11.34 -7.93 15.23
N GLN A 156 11.65 -6.81 14.55
CA GLN A 156 11.11 -6.50 13.22
C GLN A 156 11.53 -7.53 12.18
N ILE A 157 12.80 -7.97 12.19
CA ILE A 157 13.28 -9.07 11.33
C ILE A 157 12.56 -10.37 11.68
N GLY A 158 12.34 -10.63 12.98
CA GLY A 158 11.56 -11.79 13.44
C GLY A 158 10.12 -11.77 12.91
N TRP A 159 9.43 -10.62 12.97
CA TRP A 159 8.09 -10.46 12.38
C TRP A 159 8.08 -10.66 10.87
N PHE A 160 9.06 -10.09 10.15
CA PHE A 160 9.19 -10.27 8.71
C PHE A 160 9.35 -11.74 8.32
N ALA A 161 10.32 -12.44 8.93
CA ALA A 161 10.53 -13.86 8.70
C ALA A 161 9.31 -14.69 9.14
N GLY A 162 8.69 -14.33 10.27
CA GLY A 162 7.49 -14.97 10.80
C GLY A 162 6.30 -14.88 9.85
N PHE A 163 6.04 -13.72 9.24
CA PHE A 163 4.98 -13.59 8.24
C PHE A 163 5.30 -14.39 6.97
N LEU A 164 6.54 -14.37 6.52
CA LEU A 164 6.96 -15.07 5.29
C LEU A 164 6.84 -16.60 5.46
N ILE A 165 7.39 -17.12 6.55
CA ILE A 165 7.34 -18.55 6.90
C ILE A 165 5.90 -18.95 7.24
N GLY A 166 5.18 -18.14 8.02
CA GLY A 166 3.80 -18.40 8.38
C GLY A 166 2.90 -18.50 7.14
N TYR A 167 3.03 -17.57 6.20
CA TYR A 167 2.29 -17.61 4.94
C TYR A 167 2.66 -18.84 4.11
N TRP A 168 3.96 -19.16 4.00
CA TRP A 168 4.42 -20.36 3.31
C TRP A 168 3.87 -21.65 3.92
N LEU A 169 3.86 -21.78 5.25
CA LEU A 169 3.30 -22.93 5.96
C LEU A 169 1.79 -23.02 5.74
N LEU A 170 1.07 -21.88 5.80
CA LEU A 170 -0.36 -21.84 5.52
C LEU A 170 -0.67 -22.36 4.12
N LEU A 171 0.10 -21.96 3.10
CA LEU A 171 -0.03 -22.48 1.74
C LEU A 171 0.34 -23.96 1.62
N LYS A 172 1.39 -24.40 2.31
CA LYS A 172 1.86 -25.79 2.28
C LYS A 172 0.88 -26.77 2.93
N PHE A 173 0.21 -26.34 4.00
CA PHE A 173 -0.67 -27.20 4.79
C PHE A 173 -2.15 -27.05 4.43
N ASN A 174 -2.60 -25.87 4.01
CA ASN A 174 -3.93 -25.66 3.46
C ASN A 174 -3.85 -25.62 1.92
N ALA A 175 -3.87 -26.81 1.31
CA ALA A 175 -4.05 -26.90 -0.14
C ALA A 175 -5.43 -26.32 -0.52
N ALA A 176 -5.51 -25.64 -1.67
CA ALA A 176 -6.76 -25.16 -2.22
C ALA A 176 -7.76 -26.34 -2.28
N PRO A 177 -9.01 -26.18 -1.79
CA PRO A 177 -10.01 -27.23 -1.87
C PRO A 177 -10.16 -27.67 -3.34
N GLY A 178 -9.83 -28.93 -3.65
CA GLY A 178 -9.95 -29.48 -5.00
C GLY A 178 -8.64 -29.94 -5.67
N TYR A 179 -7.46 -29.64 -5.12
CA TYR A 179 -6.20 -30.16 -5.63
C TYR A 179 -5.55 -31.09 -4.60
N ARG A 180 -5.49 -32.38 -4.91
CA ARG A 180 -4.82 -33.40 -4.09
C ARG A 180 -3.31 -33.20 -4.17
N LYS A 181 -2.62 -33.39 -3.04
CA LYS A 181 -1.16 -33.30 -2.93
C LYS A 181 -0.47 -34.34 -3.81
#